data_AF-A0A6J8EQ17-F1
#
_entry.id   AF-A0A6J8EQ17-F1
#
_cell.length_a   1.000
_cell.length_b   1.000
_cell.length_c   1.000
_cell.angle_alpha   90.00
_cell.angle_beta   90.00
_cell.angle_gamma   90.00
#
_symmetry.space_group_name_H-M   'P 1'
#
loop_
_entity.id
_entity.type
_entity.pdbx_description
1 polymer ?
#
loop_
_entity_poly.entity_id
_entity_poly.type
_entity_poly.pdbx_seq_one_letter_code
_entity_poly.pdbx_strand_id
1 'polypeptide(L)'
;MDIEDRRRYFIVGSVILEIVQPLFRTKLENDYTSRGLGSFQDFLNSQPVIHILFHLRHRNAICCKDKLNCRDNSKLPLIYCQWNLLYTENPGQRGHNCHCKFTANQVQLNELDISLAGLILLNCCNLGPADDNAIHKLRRYKNDYLSHNTEGEITETEYKSLWTDLTSFILQLDPNKQDDLIRIENRPLDEGLCSRYNIDLLNIHKKLNEMDTSIQGIGSTVQGIDSSIQELLSYHRNEAICQYCKKKLKEQDMDEKKIQPYKLGQDIFYLHHQIHQSLEMDACLRYITDVVIMDNGRLVICLLDNDSLLICNTDGSQEASITVEGRPCFVTAVNNSTVAVTVYMLFNNQCIDLYDINQKHKLKSISVPGIKPYCGITMINNKFVVGGLGRLLIVDHQTGETVQIIETDCLPDRIHASGDRIFYTEYFPPKDNLYWYSFTNDKINKLKLPSALSSMTTLQDGSLYVLCTDGSVQHVSSNGNQFKTLKTNQSQFFNDCCWIQYNSKQRKIITGNDICVKILHEV
;
A
#
# COMPACT_ATOMS: atom_id res chain seq x y z
N MET A 1 4.74 -32.14 -1.77
CA MET A 1 5.24 -32.29 -0.40
C MET A 1 4.67 -33.54 0.20
N ASP A 2 5.52 -34.54 0.43
CA ASP A 2 5.11 -35.77 1.10
C ASP A 2 4.92 -35.55 2.61
N ILE A 3 4.44 -36.58 3.32
CA ILE A 3 4.14 -36.49 4.76
C ILE A 3 5.41 -36.28 5.61
N GLU A 4 6.55 -36.78 5.15
CA GLU A 4 7.81 -36.73 5.90
C GLU A 4 8.48 -35.36 5.73
N ASP A 5 8.38 -34.74 4.55
CA ASP A 5 8.78 -33.35 4.32
C ASP A 5 7.95 -32.39 5.18
N ARG A 6 6.63 -32.58 5.23
CA ARG A 6 5.75 -31.82 6.13
C ARG A 6 6.15 -31.97 7.59
N ARG A 7 6.57 -33.17 7.99
CA ARG A 7 7.07 -33.45 9.34
C ARG A 7 8.40 -32.76 9.61
N ARG A 8 9.37 -32.82 8.70
CA ARG A 8 10.67 -32.12 8.80
C ARG A 8 10.48 -30.61 8.96
N TYR A 9 9.56 -30.02 8.19
CA TYR A 9 9.18 -28.61 8.36
C TYR A 9 8.61 -28.33 9.74
N PHE A 10 7.61 -29.11 10.14
CA PHE A 10 6.99 -28.98 11.45
C PHE A 10 8.01 -29.04 12.60
N ILE A 11 9.00 -29.92 12.52
CA ILE A 11 10.08 -30.05 13.51
C ILE A 11 10.91 -28.78 13.59
N VAL A 12 11.42 -28.27 12.46
CA VAL A 12 12.25 -27.06 12.42
C VAL A 12 11.48 -25.83 12.91
N GLY A 13 10.24 -25.66 12.46
CA GLY A 13 9.35 -24.58 12.93
C GLY A 13 9.08 -24.65 14.43
N SER A 14 8.86 -25.87 14.97
CA SER A 14 8.66 -26.09 16.40
C SER A 14 9.88 -25.68 17.21
N VAL A 15 11.10 -25.98 16.75
CA VAL A 15 12.32 -25.54 17.44
C VAL A 15 12.46 -24.02 17.48
N ILE A 16 12.16 -23.33 16.39
CA ILE A 16 12.23 -21.86 16.33
C ILE A 16 11.28 -21.23 17.36
N LEU A 17 10.04 -21.73 17.44
CA LEU A 17 8.98 -21.16 18.28
C LEU A 17 9.05 -21.61 19.74
N GLU A 18 9.31 -22.90 20.00
CA GLU A 18 9.31 -23.47 21.35
C GLU A 18 10.65 -23.34 22.08
N ILE A 19 11.76 -23.20 21.35
CA ILE A 19 13.10 -23.15 21.95
C ILE A 19 13.76 -21.80 21.69
N VAL A 20 13.98 -21.44 20.42
CA VAL A 20 14.83 -20.27 20.11
C VAL A 20 14.20 -18.97 20.56
N GLN A 21 12.91 -18.78 20.31
CA GLN A 21 12.21 -17.56 20.70
C GLN A 21 12.17 -17.36 22.23
N PRO A 22 11.81 -18.37 23.06
CA PRO A 22 11.98 -18.30 24.51
C PRO A 22 13.42 -18.03 24.95
N LEU A 23 14.41 -18.71 24.37
CA LEU A 23 15.82 -18.49 24.70
C LEU A 23 16.26 -17.03 24.49
N PHE A 24 15.85 -16.43 23.37
CA PHE A 24 16.18 -15.03 23.08
C PHE A 24 15.54 -14.09 24.10
N ARG A 25 14.28 -14.37 24.49
CA ARG A 25 13.57 -13.58 25.51
C ARG A 25 14.25 -13.70 26.87
N THR A 26 14.63 -14.90 27.30
CA THR A 26 15.36 -15.11 28.55
C THR A 26 16.72 -14.42 28.54
N LYS A 27 17.45 -14.43 27.41
CA LYS A 27 18.71 -13.69 27.29
C LYS A 27 18.50 -12.17 27.36
N LEU A 28 17.46 -11.64 26.74
CA LEU A 28 17.09 -10.22 26.87
C LEU A 28 16.77 -9.86 28.32
N GLU A 29 15.95 -10.69 28.97
CA GLU A 29 15.56 -10.53 30.37
C GLU A 29 16.77 -10.52 31.30
N ASN A 30 17.66 -11.49 31.15
CA ASN A 30 18.88 -11.58 31.93
C ASN A 30 19.79 -10.36 31.69
N ASP A 31 19.94 -9.90 30.44
CA ASP A 31 20.77 -8.74 30.11
C ASP A 31 20.22 -7.47 30.77
N TYR A 32 18.93 -7.13 30.63
CA TYR A 32 18.41 -5.92 31.26
C TYR A 32 18.34 -6.01 32.79
N THR A 33 18.04 -7.19 33.32
CA THR A 33 18.00 -7.40 34.78
C THR A 33 19.41 -7.26 35.37
N SER A 34 20.44 -7.75 34.67
CA SER A 34 21.84 -7.57 35.09
C SER A 34 22.30 -6.11 35.07
N ARG A 35 21.64 -5.25 34.28
CA ARG A 35 21.83 -3.79 34.27
C ARG A 35 21.05 -3.07 35.37
N GLY A 36 20.31 -3.79 36.21
CA GLY A 36 19.50 -3.24 37.30
C GLY A 36 18.18 -2.62 36.84
N LEU A 37 17.69 -2.96 35.64
CA LEU A 37 16.44 -2.44 35.11
C LEU A 37 15.27 -3.35 35.52
N GLY A 38 14.18 -2.75 36.00
CA GLY A 38 13.03 -3.48 36.55
C GLY A 38 12.06 -4.03 35.50
N SER A 39 12.16 -3.57 34.26
CA SER A 39 11.29 -4.01 33.17
C SER A 39 11.94 -3.90 31.79
N PHE A 40 11.37 -4.63 30.82
CA PHE A 40 11.78 -4.51 29.43
C PHE A 40 11.50 -3.12 28.84
N GLN A 41 10.44 -2.44 29.28
CA GLN A 41 10.15 -1.07 28.86
C GLN A 41 11.23 -0.10 29.36
N ASP A 42 11.71 -0.26 30.60
CA ASP A 42 12.81 0.54 31.15
C ASP A 42 14.09 0.30 30.36
N PHE A 43 14.34 -0.94 29.94
CA PHE A 43 15.45 -1.27 29.05
C PHE A 43 15.36 -0.58 27.70
N LEU A 44 14.20 -0.64 27.04
CA LEU A 44 13.99 0.04 25.76
C LEU A 44 14.18 1.56 25.88
N ASN A 45 13.69 2.17 26.97
CA ASN A 45 13.86 3.61 27.22
C ASN A 45 15.27 4.02 27.69
N SER A 46 16.10 3.06 28.09
CA SER A 46 17.44 3.34 28.62
C SER A 46 18.39 3.85 27.54
N GLN A 47 19.36 4.68 27.95
CA GLN A 47 20.53 4.96 27.12
C GLN A 47 21.57 3.84 27.32
N PRO A 48 22.20 3.31 26.25
CA PRO A 48 22.13 3.78 24.85
C PRO A 48 21.06 3.06 24.00
N VAL A 49 20.21 2.21 24.57
CA VAL A 49 19.30 1.30 23.84
C VAL A 49 18.33 2.04 22.92
N ILE A 50 17.58 3.02 23.43
CA ILE A 50 16.63 3.80 22.62
C ILE A 50 17.32 4.50 21.45
N HIS A 51 18.55 4.95 21.66
CA HIS A 51 19.36 5.64 20.67
C HIS A 51 19.79 4.68 19.56
N ILE A 52 20.34 3.51 19.92
CA ILE A 52 20.75 2.48 18.96
C ILE A 52 19.57 2.03 18.11
N LEU A 53 18.43 1.75 18.75
CA LEU A 53 17.22 1.29 18.04
C LEU A 53 16.64 2.35 17.12
N PHE A 54 16.66 3.64 17.51
CA PHE A 54 16.30 4.74 16.62
C PHE A 54 17.19 4.75 15.36
N HIS A 55 18.50 4.67 15.52
CA HIS A 55 19.44 4.70 14.40
C HIS A 55 19.30 3.49 13.49
N LEU A 56 19.02 2.30 14.06
CA LEU A 56 18.72 1.11 13.28
C LEU A 56 17.42 1.28 12.48
N ARG A 57 16.36 1.84 13.06
CA ARG A 57 15.09 2.08 12.35
C ARG A 57 15.22 3.10 11.22
N HIS A 58 15.85 4.24 11.48
CA HIS A 58 15.83 5.39 10.55
C HIS A 58 17.06 5.50 9.65
N ARG A 59 18.07 4.62 9.80
CA ARG A 59 19.32 4.63 9.03
C ARG A 59 20.02 6.01 8.98
N ASN A 60 19.74 6.88 9.96
CA ASN A 60 20.15 8.28 9.92
C ASN A 60 21.50 8.46 10.63
N ALA A 61 22.59 8.64 9.89
CA ALA A 61 23.92 8.87 10.47
C ALA A 61 24.15 10.30 11.03
N ILE A 62 23.20 11.23 10.81
CA ILE A 62 23.44 12.68 10.96
C ILE A 62 23.22 13.20 12.40
N CYS A 63 22.64 12.40 13.31
CA CYS A 63 22.28 12.90 14.64
C CYS A 63 23.44 13.05 15.63
N CYS A 64 24.49 12.24 15.52
CA CYS A 64 25.53 12.19 16.54
C CYS A 64 26.63 13.20 16.26
N LYS A 65 26.91 14.08 17.23
CA LYS A 65 28.15 14.89 17.23
C LYS A 65 29.38 13.97 17.11
N ASP A 66 29.29 12.75 17.62
CA ASP A 66 30.29 11.69 17.47
C ASP A 66 29.87 10.69 16.38
N LYS A 67 30.20 10.99 15.13
CA LYS A 67 30.01 10.09 13.96
C LYS A 67 30.71 8.73 14.08
N LEU A 68 31.59 8.55 15.07
CA LEU A 68 32.46 7.38 15.21
C LEU A 68 31.77 6.16 15.86
N ASN A 69 30.65 6.34 16.57
CA ASN A 69 30.00 5.25 17.32
C ASN A 69 28.68 4.74 16.71
N CYS A 70 28.21 5.35 15.61
CA CYS A 70 27.05 4.83 14.90
C CYS A 70 27.50 3.70 13.97
N ARG A 71 27.24 2.44 14.36
CA ARG A 71 27.50 1.27 13.50
C ARG A 71 26.66 1.38 12.22
N ASP A 72 27.32 1.50 11.07
CA ASP A 72 26.68 1.42 9.76
C ASP A 72 26.18 -0.02 9.55
N ASN A 73 24.86 -0.20 9.62
CA ASN A 73 24.19 -1.48 9.45
C ASN A 73 23.35 -1.50 8.16
N SER A 74 23.92 -0.98 7.07
CA SER A 74 23.33 -0.94 5.71
C SER A 74 22.86 -2.30 5.16
N LYS A 75 23.31 -3.43 5.73
CA LYS A 75 23.02 -4.79 5.25
C LYS A 75 21.81 -5.47 5.91
N LEU A 76 21.15 -4.87 6.90
CA LEU A 76 19.99 -5.50 7.54
C LEU A 76 18.70 -5.16 6.79
N PRO A 77 17.91 -6.15 6.34
CA PRO A 77 16.55 -5.91 5.88
C PRO A 77 15.67 -5.58 7.10
N LEU A 78 15.65 -4.30 7.44
CA LEU A 78 14.94 -3.74 8.61
C LEU A 78 13.42 -3.66 8.39
N ILE A 79 12.96 -3.93 7.15
CA ILE A 79 11.55 -3.87 6.70
C ILE A 79 10.69 -4.93 7.43
N TYR A 80 11.30 -6.02 7.89
CA TYR A 80 10.57 -7.13 8.53
C TYR A 80 10.38 -6.98 10.06
N CYS A 81 10.97 -5.95 10.68
CA CYS A 81 10.91 -5.79 12.13
C CYS A 81 9.66 -5.01 12.55
N GLN A 82 8.95 -5.48 13.57
CA GLN A 82 7.75 -4.86 14.12
C GLN A 82 8.09 -3.59 14.95
N TRP A 83 8.69 -2.57 14.33
CA TRP A 83 9.17 -1.36 15.02
C TRP A 83 8.09 -0.61 15.79
N ASN A 84 6.86 -0.59 15.27
CA ASN A 84 5.71 0.05 15.92
C ASN A 84 5.29 -0.67 17.21
N LEU A 85 5.70 -1.94 17.40
CA LEU A 85 5.54 -2.62 18.68
C LEU A 85 6.40 -1.92 19.74
N LEU A 86 7.68 -1.63 19.43
CA LEU A 86 8.63 -1.12 20.41
C LEU A 86 8.41 0.34 20.84
N TYR A 87 8.07 1.24 19.91
CA TYR A 87 8.02 2.69 20.21
C TYR A 87 6.89 3.41 19.49
N THR A 88 6.38 4.45 20.15
CA THR A 88 5.57 5.51 19.53
C THR A 88 6.44 6.75 19.32
N GLU A 89 6.27 7.41 18.16
CA GLU A 89 6.95 8.66 17.87
C GLU A 89 6.20 9.83 18.54
N ASN A 90 6.89 10.54 19.43
CA ASN A 90 6.46 11.75 20.11
C ASN A 90 7.12 12.96 19.44
N PRO A 91 6.41 13.72 18.58
CA PRO A 91 6.94 14.91 17.96
C PRO A 91 7.04 16.05 19.01
N GLY A 92 8.07 16.02 19.84
CA GLY A 92 8.35 17.07 20.82
C GLY A 92 8.68 18.42 20.17
N GLN A 93 8.55 19.50 20.96
CA GLN A 93 8.95 20.84 20.54
C GLN A 93 10.47 20.91 20.30
N ARG A 94 10.83 21.58 19.20
CA ARG A 94 12.17 21.68 18.59
C ARG A 94 13.32 21.81 19.60
N GLY A 95 14.38 21.01 19.44
CA GLY A 95 15.68 21.32 20.05
C GLY A 95 16.72 20.19 20.07
N HIS A 96 16.33 18.94 20.33
CA HIS A 96 17.26 17.81 20.42
C HIS A 96 16.87 16.66 19.50
N ASN A 97 17.79 16.29 18.60
CA ASN A 97 17.60 15.32 17.51
C ASN A 97 17.88 13.87 17.97
N CYS A 98 17.36 12.91 17.21
CA CYS A 98 17.34 11.43 17.35
C CYS A 98 16.35 10.81 18.35
N HIS A 99 16.69 10.62 19.62
CA HIS A 99 15.94 9.67 20.48
C HIS A 99 14.85 10.30 21.36
N CYS A 100 14.88 11.61 21.61
CA CYS A 100 13.87 12.31 22.41
C CYS A 100 12.47 12.33 21.76
N LYS A 101 12.38 11.87 20.50
CA LYS A 101 11.14 11.70 19.77
C LYS A 101 10.52 10.32 19.92
N PHE A 102 11.08 9.41 20.70
CA PHE A 102 10.54 8.07 20.85
C PHE A 102 10.26 7.78 22.31
N THR A 103 9.19 7.05 22.55
CA THR A 103 8.87 6.53 23.88
C THR A 103 8.50 5.07 23.73
N ALA A 104 9.13 4.22 24.53
CA ALA A 104 8.89 2.79 24.46
C ALA A 104 7.45 2.50 24.86
N ASN A 105 6.77 1.70 24.05
CA ASN A 105 5.44 1.20 24.37
C ASN A 105 5.54 0.21 25.54
N GLN A 106 4.42 -0.03 26.21
CA GLN A 106 4.30 -1.16 27.14
C GLN A 106 4.25 -2.46 26.33
N VAL A 107 5.42 -3.06 26.09
CA VAL A 107 5.58 -4.31 25.34
C VAL A 107 6.01 -5.41 26.30
N GLN A 108 5.34 -6.56 26.22
CA GLN A 108 5.75 -7.76 26.92
C GLN A 108 6.78 -8.52 26.09
N LEU A 109 7.79 -9.14 26.72
CA LEU A 109 8.81 -9.93 26.00
C LEU A 109 8.18 -11.06 25.15
N ASN A 110 7.05 -11.60 25.60
CA ASN A 110 6.34 -12.66 24.90
C ASN A 110 5.62 -12.20 23.62
N GLU A 111 5.59 -10.89 23.36
CA GLU A 111 5.07 -10.29 22.12
C GLU A 111 6.17 -10.15 21.05
N LEU A 112 7.45 -10.27 21.43
CA LEU A 112 8.56 -10.15 20.50
C LEU A 112 8.72 -11.43 19.66
N ASP A 113 8.80 -11.26 18.35
CA ASP A 113 9.25 -12.33 17.45
C ASP A 113 10.79 -12.51 17.53
N ILE A 114 11.28 -13.64 17.00
CA ILE A 114 12.71 -13.96 16.97
C ILE A 114 13.53 -12.93 16.18
N SER A 115 12.96 -12.30 15.15
CA SER A 115 13.67 -11.31 14.31
C SER A 115 13.98 -10.05 15.10
N LEU A 116 13.00 -9.54 15.85
CA LEU A 116 13.09 -8.36 16.68
C LEU A 116 13.88 -8.63 17.96
N ALA A 117 13.60 -9.74 18.65
CA ALA A 117 14.36 -10.14 19.84
C ALA A 117 15.85 -10.32 19.50
N GLY A 118 16.15 -11.02 18.40
CA GLY A 118 17.53 -11.20 17.94
C GLY A 118 18.19 -9.89 17.48
N LEU A 119 17.43 -8.95 16.90
CA LEU A 119 17.97 -7.64 16.53
C LEU A 119 18.38 -6.84 17.77
N ILE A 120 17.52 -6.83 18.80
CA ILE A 120 17.81 -6.15 20.07
C ILE A 120 19.02 -6.78 20.73
N LEU A 121 19.09 -8.12 20.81
CA LEU A 121 20.24 -8.83 21.38
C LEU A 121 21.56 -8.42 20.71
N LEU A 122 21.62 -8.50 19.37
CA LEU A 122 22.86 -8.24 18.62
C LEU A 122 23.35 -6.78 18.68
N ASN A 123 22.45 -5.84 18.97
CA ASN A 123 22.80 -4.42 18.89
C ASN A 123 22.76 -3.69 20.24
N CYS A 124 22.00 -4.21 21.21
CA CYS A 124 21.74 -3.53 22.48
C CYS A 124 22.25 -4.33 23.69
N CYS A 125 22.50 -5.63 23.55
CA CYS A 125 22.95 -6.51 24.61
C CYS A 125 24.46 -6.78 24.53
N ASN A 126 25.07 -7.11 25.67
CA ASN A 126 26.48 -7.50 25.71
C ASN A 126 26.58 -9.01 25.49
N LEU A 127 26.93 -9.42 24.27
CA LEU A 127 27.04 -10.82 23.90
C LEU A 127 28.51 -11.25 23.81
N GLY A 128 28.79 -12.48 24.24
CA GLY A 128 30.07 -13.13 23.92
C GLY A 128 30.16 -13.45 22.41
N PRO A 129 31.37 -13.61 21.84
CA PRO A 129 31.54 -13.89 20.40
C PRO A 129 30.81 -15.15 19.93
N ALA A 130 30.72 -16.15 20.82
CA ALA A 130 29.95 -17.36 20.59
C ALA A 130 28.45 -17.03 20.44
N ASP A 131 27.84 -16.42 21.45
CA ASP A 131 26.41 -16.07 21.45
C ASP A 131 26.04 -15.16 20.28
N ASP A 132 26.87 -14.18 19.97
CA ASP A 132 26.71 -13.28 18.83
C ASP A 132 26.61 -14.06 17.51
N ASN A 133 27.57 -14.95 17.24
CA ASN A 133 27.55 -15.80 16.05
C ASN A 133 26.33 -16.74 16.01
N ALA A 134 25.99 -17.37 17.12
CA ALA A 134 24.82 -18.27 17.19
C ALA A 134 23.52 -17.51 16.94
N ILE A 135 23.33 -16.33 17.52
CA ILE A 135 22.14 -15.49 17.30
C ILE A 135 22.08 -15.02 15.83
N HIS A 136 23.21 -14.62 15.23
CA HIS A 136 23.26 -14.29 13.81
C HIS A 136 22.83 -15.46 12.92
N LYS A 137 23.33 -16.66 13.20
CA LYS A 137 23.00 -17.87 12.44
C LYS A 137 21.53 -18.23 12.60
N LEU A 138 21.01 -18.27 13.83
CA LEU A 138 19.60 -18.59 14.11
C LEU A 138 18.62 -17.61 13.46
N ARG A 139 18.93 -16.31 13.47
CA ARG A 139 18.13 -15.31 12.74
C ARG A 139 18.14 -15.56 11.24
N ARG A 140 19.31 -15.92 10.68
CA ARG A 140 19.43 -16.29 9.28
C ARG A 140 18.61 -17.54 8.96
N TYR A 141 18.68 -18.60 9.78
CA TYR A 141 17.85 -19.79 9.59
C TYR A 141 16.36 -19.47 9.58
N LYS A 142 15.86 -18.62 10.47
CA LYS A 142 14.44 -18.20 10.43
C LYS A 142 14.09 -17.51 9.12
N ASN A 143 14.95 -16.62 8.62
CA ASN A 143 14.69 -15.91 7.37
C ASN A 143 14.79 -16.83 6.15
N ASP A 144 15.80 -17.70 6.10
CA ASP A 144 15.99 -18.68 5.03
C ASP A 144 14.80 -19.67 5.04
N TYR A 145 14.37 -20.11 6.23
CA TYR A 145 13.19 -20.96 6.43
C TYR A 145 11.88 -20.29 6.00
N LEU A 146 11.70 -18.99 6.25
CA LEU A 146 10.48 -18.27 5.83
C LEU A 146 10.46 -17.90 4.34
N SER A 147 11.63 -17.77 3.71
CA SER A 147 11.77 -17.34 2.31
C SER A 147 11.76 -18.51 1.32
N HIS A 148 12.18 -19.71 1.72
CA HIS A 148 12.34 -20.83 0.78
C HIS A 148 11.26 -21.92 0.90
N ASN A 149 10.54 -22.03 2.03
CA ASN A 149 9.90 -23.31 2.40
C ASN A 149 8.37 -23.35 2.35
N THR A 150 7.74 -22.36 1.74
CA THR A 150 6.28 -22.29 1.56
C THR A 150 5.82 -22.82 0.21
N GLU A 151 6.77 -23.06 -0.71
CA GLU A 151 6.50 -23.54 -2.07
C GLU A 151 7.33 -24.79 -2.45
N GLY A 152 8.34 -25.18 -1.65
CA GLY A 152 9.29 -26.28 -1.96
C GLY A 152 9.32 -27.46 -0.98
N GLU A 153 9.88 -28.60 -1.42
CA GLU A 153 10.14 -29.80 -0.60
C GLU A 153 11.53 -29.71 0.07
N ILE A 154 11.66 -30.21 1.31
CA ILE A 154 12.96 -30.27 2.03
C ILE A 154 13.50 -31.70 2.00
N THR A 155 14.61 -31.90 1.28
CA THR A 155 15.20 -33.23 1.18
C THR A 155 15.74 -33.70 2.53
N GLU A 156 15.84 -35.01 2.73
CA GLU A 156 16.39 -35.59 3.96
C GLU A 156 17.83 -35.11 4.24
N THR A 157 18.63 -34.91 3.19
CA THR A 157 20.01 -34.42 3.31
C THR A 157 20.06 -32.97 3.79
N GLU A 158 19.22 -32.11 3.21
CA GLU A 158 19.09 -30.72 3.65
C GLU A 158 18.60 -30.64 5.09
N TYR A 159 17.56 -31.41 5.43
CA TYR A 159 17.05 -31.50 6.79
C TYR A 159 18.15 -31.92 7.78
N LYS A 160 18.91 -32.99 7.51
CA LYS A 160 19.98 -33.45 8.40
C LYS A 160 21.07 -32.40 8.60
N SER A 161 21.47 -31.70 7.54
CA SER A 161 22.45 -30.61 7.64
C SER A 161 21.91 -29.46 8.49
N LEU A 162 20.69 -29.01 8.19
CA LEU A 162 20.03 -27.92 8.90
C LEU A 162 19.80 -28.24 10.37
N TRP A 163 19.36 -29.47 10.67
CA TRP A 163 19.11 -29.93 12.02
C TRP A 163 20.38 -29.98 12.86
N THR A 164 21.49 -30.45 12.27
CA THR A 164 22.80 -30.51 12.94
C THR A 164 23.28 -29.10 13.31
N ASP A 165 23.21 -28.16 12.36
CA ASP A 165 23.59 -26.78 12.57
C ASP A 165 22.70 -26.10 13.64
N LEU A 166 21.38 -26.25 13.50
CA LEU A 166 20.39 -25.68 14.42
C LEU A 166 20.61 -26.16 15.85
N THR A 167 20.79 -27.46 16.03
CA THR A 167 21.08 -28.10 17.32
C THR A 167 22.37 -27.54 17.91
N SER A 168 23.44 -27.46 17.12
CA SER A 168 24.72 -26.92 17.56
C SER A 168 24.59 -25.48 18.08
N PHE A 169 23.93 -24.60 17.32
CA PHE A 169 23.75 -23.20 17.73
C PHE A 169 22.85 -23.04 18.95
N ILE A 170 21.83 -23.87 19.11
CA ILE A 170 20.95 -23.83 20.29
C ILE A 170 21.70 -24.29 21.54
N LEU A 171 22.42 -25.40 21.46
CA LEU A 171 23.20 -25.92 22.58
C LEU A 171 24.35 -24.99 22.95
N GLN A 172 24.87 -24.24 21.98
CA GLN A 172 25.84 -23.19 22.25
C GLN A 172 25.23 -22.04 23.08
N LEU A 173 23.96 -21.69 22.84
CA LEU A 173 23.25 -20.65 23.62
C LEU A 173 22.77 -21.14 24.98
N ASP A 174 22.33 -22.39 25.06
CA ASP A 174 21.89 -23.08 26.27
C ASP A 174 22.08 -24.62 26.14
N PRO A 175 23.13 -25.18 26.75
CA PRO A 175 23.41 -26.62 26.69
C PRO A 175 22.30 -27.50 27.27
N ASN A 176 21.42 -26.96 28.12
CA ASN A 176 20.34 -27.73 28.76
C ASN A 176 19.17 -28.04 27.81
N LYS A 177 19.22 -27.55 26.57
CA LYS A 177 18.17 -27.77 25.57
C LYS A 177 18.27 -29.07 24.80
N GLN A 178 19.24 -29.93 25.12
CA GLN A 178 19.42 -31.23 24.48
C GLN A 178 18.15 -32.08 24.51
N ASP A 179 17.52 -32.22 25.68
CA ASP A 179 16.32 -33.05 25.83
C ASP A 179 15.12 -32.47 25.08
N ASP A 180 14.97 -31.13 25.09
CA ASP A 180 13.93 -30.43 24.34
C ASP A 180 14.08 -30.65 22.83
N LEU A 181 15.32 -30.62 22.30
CA LEU A 181 15.62 -30.88 20.90
C LEU A 181 15.32 -32.32 20.50
N ILE A 182 15.77 -33.29 21.30
CA ILE A 182 15.47 -34.73 21.08
C ILE A 182 13.96 -34.97 21.08
N ARG A 183 13.23 -34.35 22.01
CA ARG A 183 11.76 -34.45 22.10
C ARG A 183 11.09 -33.90 20.84
N ILE A 184 11.55 -32.76 20.32
CA ILE A 184 10.96 -32.14 19.13
C ILE A 184 11.31 -32.94 17.87
N GLU A 185 12.54 -33.44 17.71
CA GLU A 185 12.95 -34.28 16.57
C GLU A 185 12.10 -35.55 16.45
N ASN A 186 11.84 -36.20 17.58
CA ASN A 186 11.07 -37.44 17.64
C ASN A 186 9.56 -37.23 17.66
N ARG A 187 9.09 -35.98 17.53
CA ARG A 187 7.66 -35.68 17.57
C ARG A 187 6.96 -36.22 16.32
N PRO A 188 5.80 -36.88 16.46
CA PRO A 188 4.97 -37.22 15.31
C PRO A 188 4.39 -35.94 14.68
N LEU A 189 4.05 -36.00 13.39
CA LEU A 189 3.36 -34.91 12.73
C LEU A 189 1.98 -34.71 13.39
N ASP A 190 1.79 -33.56 14.06
CA ASP A 190 0.49 -33.11 14.55
C ASP A 190 -0.08 -32.10 13.54
N GLU A 191 -1.04 -32.52 12.72
CA GLU A 191 -1.60 -31.67 11.67
C GLU A 191 -2.30 -30.41 12.21
N GLY A 192 -2.87 -30.47 13.42
CA GLY A 192 -3.54 -29.34 14.07
C GLY A 192 -2.55 -28.32 14.63
N LEU A 193 -1.42 -28.77 15.13
CA LEU A 193 -0.31 -27.91 15.56
C LEU A 193 0.47 -27.38 14.35
N CYS A 194 0.67 -28.20 13.31
CA CYS A 194 1.30 -27.83 12.05
C CYS A 194 0.50 -26.75 11.31
N SER A 195 -0.83 -26.83 11.31
CA SER A 195 -1.69 -25.79 10.74
C SER A 195 -1.60 -24.48 11.52
N ARG A 196 -1.51 -24.53 12.85
CA ARG A 196 -1.32 -23.34 13.70
C ARG A 196 0.06 -22.71 13.52
N TYR A 197 1.12 -23.50 13.49
CA TYR A 197 2.48 -23.02 13.23
C TYR A 197 2.64 -22.49 11.82
N ASN A 198 2.02 -23.13 10.83
CA ASN A 198 1.92 -22.56 9.50
C ASN A 198 1.17 -21.23 9.54
N ILE A 199 0.06 -21.06 10.26
CA ILE A 199 -0.60 -19.75 10.37
C ILE A 199 0.29 -18.69 11.07
N ASP A 200 0.98 -19.05 12.16
CA ASP A 200 1.84 -18.14 12.93
C ASP A 200 3.13 -17.77 12.18
N LEU A 201 3.69 -18.68 11.38
CA LEU A 201 4.86 -18.45 10.51
C LEU A 201 4.46 -17.81 9.16
N LEU A 202 3.30 -18.17 8.59
CA LEU A 202 2.76 -17.65 7.32
C LEU A 202 2.08 -16.29 7.47
N ASN A 203 1.81 -15.77 8.66
CA ASN A 203 1.42 -14.36 8.80
C ASN A 203 2.55 -13.42 8.31
N ILE A 204 3.79 -13.91 8.29
CA ILE A 204 4.92 -13.27 7.61
C ILE A 204 4.96 -13.67 6.14
N HIS A 205 4.63 -14.91 5.80
CA HIS A 205 4.66 -15.35 4.40
C HIS A 205 3.54 -14.78 3.52
N LYS A 206 2.38 -14.42 4.08
CA LYS A 206 1.34 -13.65 3.37
C LYS A 206 1.87 -12.26 3.03
N LYS A 207 2.61 -11.64 3.95
CA LYS A 207 3.36 -10.40 3.71
C LYS A 207 4.55 -10.60 2.76
N LEU A 208 5.20 -11.76 2.79
CA LEU A 208 6.28 -12.09 1.86
C LEU A 208 5.76 -12.38 0.47
N ASN A 209 4.64 -13.08 0.27
CA ASN A 209 4.01 -13.25 -1.03
C ASN A 209 3.51 -11.92 -1.59
N GLU A 210 2.97 -11.04 -0.75
CA GLU A 210 2.70 -9.65 -1.14
C GLU A 210 3.99 -8.92 -1.58
N MET A 211 5.13 -9.19 -0.94
CA MET A 211 6.45 -8.63 -1.32
C MET A 211 7.15 -9.35 -2.48
N ASP A 212 6.98 -10.65 -2.67
CA ASP A 212 7.67 -11.49 -3.65
C ASP A 212 6.97 -11.38 -5.00
N THR A 213 5.63 -11.20 -4.99
CA THR A 213 4.88 -10.69 -6.16
C THR A 213 5.43 -9.32 -6.58
N SER A 214 5.84 -8.49 -5.61
CA SER A 214 6.47 -7.19 -5.90
C SER A 214 7.91 -7.36 -6.44
N ILE A 215 8.69 -8.31 -5.93
CA ILE A 215 10.08 -8.57 -6.37
C ILE A 215 10.14 -9.28 -7.74
N GLN A 216 9.24 -10.22 -8.04
CA GLN A 216 9.10 -10.82 -9.36
C GLN A 216 8.63 -9.79 -10.41
N GLY A 217 7.79 -8.83 -10.00
CA GLY A 217 7.48 -7.63 -10.79
C GLY A 217 8.74 -6.83 -11.13
N ILE A 218 9.67 -6.68 -10.18
CA ILE A 218 10.96 -6.01 -10.41
C ILE A 218 11.86 -6.85 -11.34
N GLY A 219 11.97 -8.15 -11.14
CA GLY A 219 12.81 -9.03 -11.97
C GLY A 219 12.36 -9.10 -13.44
N SER A 220 11.05 -9.18 -13.67
CA SER A 220 10.46 -9.14 -15.03
C SER A 220 10.66 -7.77 -15.71
N THR A 221 10.62 -6.69 -14.93
CA THR A 221 10.96 -5.35 -15.40
C THR A 221 12.44 -5.26 -15.79
N VAL A 222 13.36 -5.83 -15.00
CA VAL A 222 14.80 -5.86 -15.30
C VAL A 222 15.11 -6.70 -16.56
N GLN A 223 14.46 -7.85 -16.76
CA GLN A 223 14.59 -8.62 -18.00
C GLN A 223 13.98 -7.92 -19.22
N GLY A 224 12.88 -7.18 -19.04
CA GLY A 224 12.31 -6.32 -20.08
C GLY A 224 13.27 -5.20 -20.50
N ILE A 225 13.97 -4.61 -19.53
CA ILE A 225 15.02 -3.61 -19.76
C ILE A 225 16.19 -4.23 -20.53
N ASP A 226 16.71 -5.38 -20.10
CA ASP A 226 17.87 -6.02 -20.76
C ASP A 226 17.54 -6.44 -22.20
N SER A 227 16.33 -6.97 -22.43
CA SER A 227 15.84 -7.31 -23.77
C SER A 227 15.72 -6.08 -24.68
N SER A 228 15.19 -4.98 -24.14
CA SER A 228 15.06 -3.71 -24.86
C SER A 228 16.43 -3.10 -25.19
N ILE A 229 17.41 -3.25 -24.28
CA ILE A 229 18.81 -2.83 -24.50
C ILE A 229 19.45 -3.67 -25.62
N GLN A 230 19.26 -4.99 -25.63
CA GLN A 230 19.79 -5.83 -26.71
C GLN A 230 19.13 -5.52 -28.07
N GLU A 231 17.83 -5.22 -28.09
CA GLU A 231 17.13 -4.81 -29.30
C GLU A 231 17.67 -3.45 -29.82
N LEU A 232 17.87 -2.48 -28.94
CA LEU A 232 18.49 -1.19 -29.25
C LEU A 232 19.92 -1.33 -29.78
N LEU A 233 20.74 -2.18 -29.16
CA LEU A 233 22.08 -2.50 -29.65
C LEU A 233 22.03 -3.14 -31.04
N SER A 234 21.01 -3.94 -31.35
CA SER A 234 20.81 -4.51 -32.68
C SER A 234 20.41 -3.47 -33.73
N TYR A 235 19.53 -2.51 -33.37
CA TYR A 235 19.14 -1.40 -34.26
C TYR A 235 20.29 -0.42 -34.50
N HIS A 236 21.14 -0.20 -33.50
CA HIS A 236 22.36 0.60 -33.63
C HIS A 236 23.39 -0.08 -34.54
N ARG A 237 23.65 -1.39 -34.34
CA ARG A 237 24.59 -2.15 -35.18
C ARG A 237 24.14 -2.29 -36.64
N ASN A 238 22.84 -2.30 -36.90
CA ASN A 238 22.29 -2.51 -38.24
C ASN A 238 21.94 -1.21 -39.00
N GLU A 239 22.26 -0.03 -38.43
CA GLU A 239 21.88 1.29 -38.96
C GLU A 239 20.39 1.41 -39.37
N ALA A 240 19.52 0.56 -38.82
CA ALA A 240 18.15 0.42 -39.31
C ALA A 240 17.29 1.59 -38.80
N ILE A 241 16.60 2.26 -39.72
CA ILE A 241 15.58 3.26 -39.40
C ILE A 241 14.27 2.52 -39.12
N CYS A 242 13.71 2.69 -37.91
CA CYS A 242 12.41 2.12 -37.50
C CYS A 242 11.31 2.42 -38.54
N GLN A 243 10.43 1.45 -38.80
CA GLN A 243 9.40 1.56 -39.84
C GLN A 243 8.45 2.75 -39.64
N TYR A 244 8.15 3.11 -38.38
CA TYR A 244 7.35 4.29 -38.07
C TYR A 244 8.03 5.59 -38.52
N CYS A 245 9.33 5.72 -38.26
CA CYS A 245 10.13 6.85 -38.71
C CYS A 245 10.24 6.89 -40.25
N LYS A 246 10.42 5.74 -40.91
CA LYS A 246 10.38 5.65 -42.39
C LYS A 246 9.05 6.13 -42.97
N LYS A 247 7.93 5.85 -42.29
CA LYS A 247 6.60 6.28 -42.71
C LYS A 247 6.43 7.79 -42.56
N LYS A 248 6.79 8.36 -41.41
CA LYS A 248 6.76 9.82 -41.19
C LYS A 248 7.73 10.60 -42.08
N LEU A 249 8.89 10.04 -42.39
CA LEU A 249 9.87 10.66 -43.29
C LEU A 249 9.34 10.79 -44.71
N LYS A 250 8.62 9.77 -45.21
CA LYS A 250 7.92 9.83 -46.50
C LYS A 250 6.76 10.83 -46.51
N GLU A 251 6.09 10.99 -45.37
CA GLU A 251 4.99 11.96 -45.23
C GLU A 251 5.47 13.41 -45.12
N GLN A 252 6.76 13.64 -44.80
CA GLN A 252 7.34 14.97 -44.58
C GLN A 252 8.38 15.42 -45.62
N ASP A 253 8.62 14.63 -46.66
CA ASP A 253 9.48 14.96 -47.81
C ASP A 253 10.89 15.48 -47.43
N MET A 254 11.48 14.88 -46.38
CA MET A 254 12.81 15.26 -45.91
C MET A 254 13.91 14.38 -46.50
N ASP A 255 14.95 15.02 -47.04
CA ASP A 255 16.09 14.37 -47.69
C ASP A 255 16.97 13.59 -46.70
N GLU A 256 17.17 12.28 -46.95
CA GLU A 256 17.81 11.32 -46.03
C GLU A 256 19.25 11.71 -45.66
N LYS A 257 19.91 12.55 -46.47
CA LYS A 257 21.30 12.98 -46.27
C LYS A 257 21.52 14.08 -45.22
N LYS A 258 20.46 14.71 -44.69
CA LYS A 258 20.57 15.73 -43.62
C LYS A 258 20.51 15.17 -42.19
N ILE A 259 20.56 13.85 -42.03
CA ILE A 259 20.38 13.19 -40.74
C ILE A 259 21.73 12.66 -40.23
N GLN A 260 22.40 13.43 -39.37
CA GLN A 260 23.40 12.95 -38.40
C GLN A 260 23.32 13.78 -37.11
N PRO A 261 23.51 13.19 -35.91
CA PRO A 261 22.94 11.97 -35.37
C PRO A 261 21.90 12.36 -34.29
N TYR A 262 20.65 12.57 -34.70
CA TYR A 262 19.52 12.82 -33.77
C TYR A 262 19.09 11.57 -32.97
N LYS A 263 19.79 10.45 -33.14
CA LYS A 263 19.40 9.11 -32.64
C LYS A 263 19.83 8.85 -31.20
N LEU A 264 21.02 9.29 -30.77
CA LEU A 264 21.50 8.97 -29.40
C LEU A 264 20.75 9.76 -28.30
N GLY A 265 20.31 10.98 -28.58
CA GLY A 265 19.58 11.81 -27.62
C GLY A 265 18.16 11.33 -27.36
N GLN A 266 17.45 10.84 -28.38
CA GLN A 266 16.08 10.30 -28.21
C GLN A 266 16.09 8.91 -27.57
N ASP A 267 17.11 8.09 -27.81
CA ASP A 267 17.21 6.76 -27.21
C ASP A 267 17.66 6.83 -25.74
N ILE A 268 18.53 7.79 -25.36
CA ILE A 268 18.82 8.11 -23.95
C ILE A 268 17.60 8.75 -23.26
N PHE A 269 16.83 9.58 -23.98
CA PHE A 269 15.57 10.13 -23.48
C PHE A 269 14.55 9.03 -23.20
N TYR A 270 14.43 8.01 -24.06
CA TYR A 270 13.57 6.85 -23.83
C TYR A 270 14.06 5.96 -22.67
N LEU A 271 15.37 5.78 -22.50
CA LEU A 271 15.95 5.03 -21.37
C LEU A 271 15.78 5.78 -20.03
N HIS A 272 15.96 7.11 -20.02
CA HIS A 272 15.68 7.96 -18.85
C HIS A 272 14.19 7.91 -18.48
N HIS A 273 13.32 7.86 -19.50
CA HIS A 273 11.87 7.73 -19.32
C HIS A 273 11.45 6.37 -18.73
N GLN A 274 12.11 5.28 -19.11
CA GLN A 274 11.84 3.94 -18.54
C GLN A 274 12.48 3.71 -17.16
N ILE A 275 13.62 4.34 -16.87
CA ILE A 275 14.30 4.22 -15.56
C ILE A 275 13.60 5.09 -14.50
N HIS A 276 13.12 6.30 -14.83
CA HIS A 276 12.32 7.12 -13.89
C HIS A 276 10.90 6.56 -13.66
N GLN A 277 10.29 5.91 -14.65
CA GLN A 277 9.00 5.24 -14.47
C GLN A 277 9.04 4.04 -13.49
N SER A 278 10.20 3.48 -13.16
CA SER A 278 10.30 2.30 -12.29
C SER A 278 10.83 2.57 -10.87
N LEU A 279 11.44 3.74 -10.59
CA LEU A 279 12.09 3.99 -9.30
C LEU A 279 11.45 5.09 -8.44
N GLU A 280 10.56 5.94 -8.97
CA GLU A 280 9.87 6.98 -8.18
C GLU A 280 8.33 6.89 -8.22
N MET A 281 7.75 6.12 -9.14
CA MET A 281 6.30 5.96 -9.26
C MET A 281 5.64 5.25 -8.07
N ASP A 282 6.38 4.43 -7.35
CA ASP A 282 5.79 3.44 -6.44
C ASP A 282 5.61 3.97 -5.00
N ALA A 283 6.10 5.17 -4.65
CA ALA A 283 5.97 5.69 -3.29
C ALA A 283 4.81 6.69 -3.09
N CYS A 284 4.30 7.33 -4.16
CA CYS A 284 3.32 8.42 -4.02
C CYS A 284 1.89 8.12 -4.52
N LEU A 285 1.67 7.04 -5.28
CA LEU A 285 0.38 6.74 -5.92
C LEU A 285 -0.34 5.50 -5.36
N ARG A 286 0.16 4.89 -4.28
CA ARG A 286 -0.16 3.50 -3.94
C ARG A 286 -1.62 3.18 -3.54
N TYR A 287 -2.52 4.15 -3.36
CA TYR A 287 -3.97 3.88 -3.37
C TYR A 287 -4.76 5.17 -3.67
N ILE A 288 -4.99 5.48 -4.96
CA ILE A 288 -5.99 6.49 -5.34
C ILE A 288 -7.38 5.90 -5.08
N THR A 289 -8.12 6.49 -4.15
CA THR A 289 -9.45 5.98 -3.77
C THR A 289 -10.59 6.66 -4.50
N ASP A 290 -10.43 7.94 -4.80
CA ASP A 290 -11.42 8.75 -5.50
C ASP A 290 -10.80 10.03 -6.09
N VAL A 291 -11.48 10.62 -7.06
CA VAL A 291 -11.07 11.85 -7.75
C VAL A 291 -12.30 12.70 -8.06
N VAL A 292 -12.20 14.01 -7.85
CA VAL A 292 -13.20 14.97 -8.31
C VAL A 292 -12.59 16.04 -9.22
N ILE A 293 -13.32 16.43 -10.27
CA ILE A 293 -13.03 17.63 -11.07
C ILE A 293 -13.81 18.80 -10.48
N MET A 294 -13.11 19.87 -10.14
CA MET A 294 -13.67 21.15 -9.73
C MET A 294 -14.16 21.93 -10.95
N ASP A 295 -15.16 22.80 -10.79
CA ASP A 295 -15.67 23.64 -11.90
C ASP A 295 -14.59 24.54 -12.51
N ASN A 296 -13.57 24.90 -11.73
CA ASN A 296 -12.46 25.68 -12.24
C ASN A 296 -11.48 24.88 -13.12
N GLY A 297 -11.63 23.55 -13.21
CA GLY A 297 -10.81 22.67 -14.03
C GLY A 297 -9.63 22.04 -13.28
N ARG A 298 -9.56 22.19 -11.96
CA ARG A 298 -8.61 21.44 -11.13
C ARG A 298 -9.16 20.06 -10.76
N LEU A 299 -8.25 19.13 -10.55
CA LEU A 299 -8.50 17.81 -10.01
C LEU A 299 -8.13 17.79 -8.55
N VAL A 300 -8.93 17.12 -7.74
CA VAL A 300 -8.58 16.78 -6.36
C VAL A 300 -8.66 15.27 -6.22
N ILE A 301 -7.55 14.67 -5.81
CA ILE A 301 -7.32 13.21 -5.79
C ILE A 301 -7.10 12.79 -4.35
N CYS A 302 -7.84 11.78 -3.88
CA CYS A 302 -7.62 11.18 -2.56
C CYS A 302 -6.50 10.14 -2.63
N LEU A 303 -5.46 10.32 -1.79
CA LEU A 303 -4.38 9.37 -1.61
C LEU A 303 -4.52 8.72 -0.23
N LEU A 304 -5.11 7.53 -0.18
CA LEU A 304 -5.49 6.84 1.07
C LEU A 304 -4.30 6.54 1.96
N ASP A 305 -3.20 6.03 1.40
CA ASP A 305 -2.02 5.61 2.16
C ASP A 305 -1.09 6.77 2.51
N ASN A 306 -1.26 7.93 1.84
CA ASN A 306 -0.47 9.13 2.09
C ASN A 306 -1.21 10.13 2.99
N ASP A 307 -2.38 9.74 3.51
CA ASP A 307 -3.26 10.60 4.32
C ASP A 307 -3.35 12.02 3.74
N SER A 308 -3.59 12.14 2.43
CA SER A 308 -3.53 13.44 1.75
C SER A 308 -4.46 13.57 0.54
N LEU A 309 -4.74 14.83 0.20
CA LEU A 309 -5.37 15.24 -1.04
C LEU A 309 -4.31 15.82 -1.96
N LEU A 310 -4.24 15.34 -3.19
CA LEU A 310 -3.40 15.89 -4.24
C LEU A 310 -4.24 16.80 -5.14
N ILE A 311 -3.74 18.01 -5.42
CA ILE A 311 -4.39 18.98 -6.29
C ILE A 311 -3.58 19.07 -7.57
N CYS A 312 -4.23 18.79 -8.70
CA CYS A 312 -3.61 18.82 -10.02
C CYS A 312 -4.42 19.68 -10.99
N ASN A 313 -3.78 20.16 -12.06
CA ASN A 313 -4.48 20.68 -13.23
C ASN A 313 -4.94 19.53 -14.14
N THR A 314 -5.92 19.77 -15.01
CA THR A 314 -6.41 18.75 -15.96
C THR A 314 -5.38 18.24 -16.96
N ASP A 315 -4.24 18.91 -17.10
CA ASP A 315 -3.12 18.42 -17.91
C ASP A 315 -2.25 17.39 -17.16
N GLY A 316 -2.48 17.19 -15.86
CA GLY A 316 -1.70 16.31 -15.00
C GLY A 316 -0.63 17.04 -14.20
N SER A 317 -0.39 18.34 -14.38
CA SER A 317 0.58 19.05 -13.54
C SER A 317 0.12 19.14 -12.09
N GLN A 318 1.00 18.87 -11.13
CA GLN A 318 0.71 18.99 -9.70
C GLN A 318 0.78 20.46 -9.25
N GLU A 319 -0.27 20.95 -8.58
CA GLU A 319 -0.30 22.28 -7.98
C GLU A 319 0.08 22.26 -6.49
N ALA A 320 -0.46 21.31 -5.73
CA ALA A 320 -0.29 21.25 -4.28
C ALA A 320 -0.69 19.88 -3.69
N SER A 321 -0.36 19.65 -2.42
CA SER A 321 -1.03 18.63 -1.60
C SER A 321 -1.49 19.19 -0.26
N ILE A 322 -2.46 18.52 0.36
CA ILE A 322 -3.04 18.85 1.66
C ILE A 322 -3.02 17.58 2.50
N THR A 323 -2.39 17.61 3.68
CA THR A 323 -2.46 16.51 4.64
C THR A 323 -3.85 16.44 5.27
N VAL A 324 -4.42 15.24 5.33
CA VAL A 324 -5.71 14.90 5.92
C VAL A 324 -5.46 14.22 7.26
N GLU A 325 -6.22 14.60 8.27
CA GLU A 325 -6.19 13.91 9.57
C GLU A 325 -6.99 12.60 9.48
N GLY A 326 -6.31 11.51 9.12
CA GLY A 326 -6.93 10.21 8.88
C GLY A 326 -6.92 9.86 7.39
N ARG A 327 -7.57 8.75 7.03
CA ARG A 327 -7.46 8.18 5.68
C ARG A 327 -8.54 8.73 4.75
N PRO A 328 -8.22 9.56 3.73
CA PRO A 328 -9.22 10.08 2.80
C PRO A 328 -9.73 8.99 1.87
N CYS A 329 -11.05 8.77 1.87
CA CYS A 329 -11.68 7.70 1.09
C CYS A 329 -12.36 8.23 -0.19
N PHE A 330 -13.28 9.18 -0.06
CA PHE A 330 -14.01 9.73 -1.20
C PHE A 330 -14.09 11.25 -1.12
N VAL A 331 -14.15 11.90 -2.27
CA VAL A 331 -14.12 13.36 -2.37
C VAL A 331 -15.20 13.89 -3.29
N THR A 332 -15.81 15.00 -2.89
CA THR A 332 -16.74 15.74 -3.75
C THR A 332 -16.47 17.24 -3.68
N ALA A 333 -16.77 17.95 -4.76
CA ALA A 333 -16.65 19.40 -4.83
C ALA A 333 -17.85 20.03 -4.13
N VAL A 334 -17.60 20.98 -3.21
CA VAL A 334 -18.63 21.80 -2.57
C VAL A 334 -18.82 23.10 -3.35
N ASN A 335 -17.70 23.72 -3.76
CA ASN A 335 -17.63 24.91 -4.60
C ASN A 335 -16.21 24.99 -5.23
N ASN A 336 -15.87 26.08 -5.91
CA ASN A 336 -14.57 26.26 -6.60
C ASN A 336 -13.31 26.20 -5.71
N SER A 337 -13.45 26.41 -4.41
CA SER A 337 -12.35 26.45 -3.44
C SER A 337 -12.48 25.41 -2.34
N THR A 338 -13.57 24.65 -2.29
CA THR A 338 -13.85 23.76 -1.16
C THR A 338 -14.23 22.37 -1.65
N VAL A 339 -13.60 21.38 -1.05
CA VAL A 339 -13.96 19.96 -1.20
C VAL A 339 -14.43 19.39 0.12
N ALA A 340 -15.29 18.38 0.05
CA ALA A 340 -15.69 17.56 1.17
C ALA A 340 -15.16 16.14 0.97
N VAL A 341 -14.64 15.56 2.05
CA VAL A 341 -13.93 14.28 2.02
C VAL A 341 -14.50 13.37 3.11
N THR A 342 -14.85 12.13 2.76
CA THR A 342 -15.13 11.11 3.77
C THR A 342 -13.81 10.57 4.31
N VAL A 343 -13.64 10.65 5.63
CA VAL A 343 -12.39 10.25 6.29
C VAL A 343 -12.62 9.00 7.11
N TYR A 344 -11.80 7.98 6.85
CA TYR A 344 -11.77 6.76 7.64
C TYR A 344 -10.76 6.86 8.78
N MET A 345 -11.24 6.63 10.01
CA MET A 345 -10.43 6.51 11.21
C MET A 345 -10.68 5.13 11.83
N LEU A 346 -9.62 4.38 12.14
CA LEU A 346 -9.70 2.99 12.66
C LEU A 346 -10.49 2.84 13.96
N PHE A 347 -10.68 3.93 14.72
CA PHE A 347 -11.24 3.89 16.07
C PHE A 347 -12.29 4.98 16.39
N ASN A 348 -12.65 5.85 15.42
CA ASN A 348 -13.54 6.99 15.64
C ASN A 348 -14.78 6.98 14.74
N ASN A 349 -15.80 7.76 15.15
CA ASN A 349 -16.93 8.10 14.29
C ASN A 349 -16.44 8.70 12.98
N GLN A 350 -16.93 8.16 11.87
CA GLN A 350 -16.60 8.67 10.55
C GLN A 350 -17.18 10.06 10.38
N CYS A 351 -16.37 10.93 9.79
CA CYS A 351 -16.72 12.31 9.56
C CYS A 351 -16.57 12.69 8.09
N ILE A 352 -17.24 13.78 7.74
CA ILE A 352 -17.03 14.49 6.49
C ILE A 352 -16.16 15.70 6.85
N ASP A 353 -14.94 15.74 6.34
CA ASP A 353 -14.05 16.87 6.50
C ASP A 353 -14.15 17.79 5.29
N LEU A 354 -14.25 19.10 5.54
CA LEU A 354 -14.20 20.11 4.49
C LEU A 354 -12.82 20.74 4.46
N TYR A 355 -12.25 20.88 3.26
CA TYR A 355 -10.94 21.49 3.03
C TYR A 355 -11.06 22.66 2.06
N ASP A 356 -10.41 23.78 2.38
CA ASP A 356 -10.15 24.85 1.42
C ASP A 356 -8.90 24.49 0.61
N ILE A 357 -9.08 24.25 -0.69
CA ILE A 357 -7.99 23.81 -1.56
C ILE A 357 -7.04 24.94 -1.95
N ASN A 358 -7.47 26.19 -1.87
CA ASN A 358 -6.61 27.34 -2.14
C ASN A 358 -5.74 27.66 -0.93
N GLN A 359 -6.34 27.61 0.25
CA GLN A 359 -5.67 27.92 1.51
C GLN A 359 -5.01 26.70 2.16
N LYS A 360 -5.19 25.50 1.57
CA LYS A 360 -4.53 24.25 1.93
C LYS A 360 -4.72 23.84 3.39
N HIS A 361 -5.92 24.06 3.94
CA HIS A 361 -6.23 23.69 5.32
C HIS A 361 -7.66 23.20 5.47
N LYS A 362 -7.87 22.48 6.57
CA LYS A 362 -9.17 21.94 7.00
C LYS A 362 -10.05 23.06 7.55
N LEU A 363 -11.25 23.20 7.00
CA LEU A 363 -12.25 24.18 7.42
C LEU A 363 -13.04 23.69 8.64
N LYS A 364 -13.60 22.48 8.55
CA LYS A 364 -14.38 21.86 9.63
C LYS A 364 -14.55 20.36 9.42
N SER A 365 -14.88 19.65 10.50
CA SER A 365 -15.34 18.26 10.49
C SER A 365 -16.83 18.19 10.83
N ILE A 366 -17.57 17.37 10.10
CA ILE A 366 -18.98 17.08 10.35
C ILE A 366 -19.07 15.62 10.79
N SER A 367 -19.46 15.40 12.05
CA SER A 367 -19.74 14.05 12.56
C SER A 367 -21.12 13.62 12.09
N VAL A 368 -21.20 12.50 11.37
CA VAL A 368 -22.47 11.96 10.87
C VAL A 368 -22.63 10.53 11.39
N PRO A 369 -23.48 10.31 12.39
CA PRO A 369 -23.71 8.99 12.94
C PRO A 369 -24.24 8.02 11.87
N GLY A 370 -23.67 6.81 11.81
CA GLY A 370 -24.13 5.76 10.91
C GLY A 370 -23.59 5.81 9.48
N ILE A 371 -22.63 6.71 9.19
CA ILE A 371 -21.77 6.57 8.01
C ILE A 371 -21.04 5.22 8.07
N LYS A 372 -20.87 4.61 6.90
CA LYS A 372 -20.14 3.35 6.71
C LYS A 372 -18.67 3.61 6.34
N PRO A 373 -17.72 2.77 6.79
CA PRO A 373 -16.34 2.84 6.31
C PRO A 373 -16.27 2.79 4.78
N TYR A 374 -15.40 3.59 4.18
CA TYR A 374 -15.21 3.65 2.73
C TYR A 374 -16.54 3.90 1.98
N CYS A 375 -17.26 4.95 2.36
CA CYS A 375 -18.49 5.34 1.68
C CYS A 375 -18.24 6.48 0.68
N GLY A 376 -18.91 6.38 -0.47
CA GLY A 376 -19.02 7.47 -1.43
C GLY A 376 -19.68 8.70 -0.83
N ILE A 377 -19.30 9.85 -1.40
CA ILE A 377 -19.90 11.14 -1.09
C ILE A 377 -20.17 11.89 -2.38
N THR A 378 -21.31 12.57 -2.44
CA THR A 378 -21.63 13.51 -3.51
C THR A 378 -22.47 14.67 -2.96
N MET A 379 -22.76 15.65 -3.80
CA MET A 379 -23.58 16.80 -3.47
C MET A 379 -24.85 16.81 -4.31
N ILE A 380 -25.99 17.07 -3.67
CA ILE A 380 -27.26 17.35 -4.36
C ILE A 380 -28.00 18.46 -3.63
N ASN A 381 -28.48 19.48 -4.36
CA ASN A 381 -29.26 20.59 -3.81
C ASN A 381 -28.64 21.21 -2.53
N ASN A 382 -27.33 21.49 -2.56
CA ASN A 382 -26.55 22.00 -1.43
C ASN A 382 -26.55 21.10 -0.18
N LYS A 383 -26.72 19.79 -0.34
CA LYS A 383 -26.63 18.80 0.74
C LYS A 383 -25.69 17.68 0.35
N PHE A 384 -25.01 17.11 1.33
CA PHE A 384 -24.22 15.91 1.12
C PHE A 384 -25.13 14.70 1.02
N VAL A 385 -24.77 13.79 0.14
CA VAL A 385 -25.30 12.43 0.11
C VAL A 385 -24.14 11.49 0.41
N VAL A 386 -24.28 10.70 1.46
CA VAL A 386 -23.25 9.75 1.90
C VAL A 386 -23.81 8.36 2.12
N GLY A 387 -22.98 7.35 1.87
CA GLY A 387 -23.34 5.94 2.08
C GLY A 387 -23.30 5.55 3.56
N GLY A 388 -24.41 5.01 4.05
CA GLY A 388 -24.53 4.37 5.35
C GLY A 388 -24.62 2.85 5.25
N LEU A 389 -24.74 2.18 6.39
CA LEU A 389 -25.04 0.75 6.46
C LEU A 389 -26.49 0.50 6.03
N GLY A 390 -26.68 0.11 4.76
CA GLY A 390 -28.00 -0.24 4.19
C GLY A 390 -28.89 0.98 3.87
N ARG A 391 -28.30 2.18 3.78
CA ARG A 391 -29.05 3.43 3.58
C ARG A 391 -28.20 4.51 2.97
N LEU A 392 -28.83 5.50 2.34
CA LEU A 392 -28.23 6.78 1.98
C LEU A 392 -28.63 7.83 3.02
N LEU A 393 -27.67 8.62 3.48
CA LEU A 393 -27.90 9.72 4.41
C LEU A 393 -27.78 11.03 3.63
N ILE A 394 -28.84 11.86 3.70
CA ILE A 394 -28.81 13.22 3.18
C ILE A 394 -28.49 14.14 4.35
N VAL A 395 -27.35 14.83 4.28
CA VAL A 395 -26.80 15.63 5.37
C VAL A 395 -26.72 17.09 4.94
N ASP A 396 -27.26 17.98 5.76
CA ASP A 396 -27.08 19.41 5.55
C ASP A 396 -25.61 19.79 5.79
N HIS A 397 -24.92 20.31 4.78
CA HIS A 397 -23.49 20.60 4.89
C HIS A 397 -23.18 21.78 5.81
N GLN A 398 -24.16 22.64 6.13
CA GLN A 398 -23.99 23.78 7.01
C GLN A 398 -24.09 23.34 8.47
N THR A 399 -25.17 22.64 8.82
CA THR A 399 -25.47 22.23 10.19
C THR A 399 -24.86 20.88 10.57
N GLY A 400 -24.64 20.00 9.59
CA GLY A 400 -24.21 18.63 9.81
C GLY A 400 -25.35 17.66 10.16
N GLU A 401 -26.60 18.13 10.16
CA GLU A 401 -27.75 17.31 10.51
C GLU A 401 -28.16 16.40 9.35
N THR A 402 -28.49 15.14 9.67
CA THR A 402 -29.12 14.23 8.72
C THR A 402 -30.57 14.65 8.52
N VAL A 403 -30.87 15.24 7.36
CA VAL A 403 -32.21 15.75 7.04
C VAL A 403 -33.14 14.68 6.46
N GLN A 404 -32.57 13.64 5.85
CA GLN A 404 -33.34 12.53 5.27
C GLN A 404 -32.50 11.26 5.28
N ILE A 405 -33.17 10.13 5.50
CA ILE A 405 -32.60 8.78 5.39
C ILE A 405 -33.39 8.04 4.32
N ILE A 406 -32.70 7.44 3.36
CA ILE A 406 -33.29 6.60 2.32
C ILE A 406 -32.77 5.19 2.56
N GLU A 407 -33.66 4.28 2.98
CA GLU A 407 -33.31 2.87 3.15
C GLU A 407 -33.05 2.22 1.78
N THR A 408 -32.04 1.35 1.71
CA THR A 408 -31.61 0.69 0.48
C THR A 408 -31.43 -0.80 0.70
N ASP A 409 -31.76 -1.61 -0.30
CA ASP A 409 -31.66 -3.07 -0.21
C ASP A 409 -30.22 -3.62 -0.30
N CYS A 410 -29.22 -2.75 -0.39
CA CYS A 410 -27.81 -3.11 -0.49
C CYS A 410 -26.93 -2.14 0.30
N LEU A 411 -25.62 -2.39 0.36
CA LEU A 411 -24.68 -1.44 0.97
C LEU A 411 -24.17 -0.45 -0.09
N PRO A 412 -24.58 0.82 -0.08
CA PRO A 412 -24.12 1.80 -1.06
C PRO A 412 -22.60 2.05 -0.94
N ASP A 413 -21.94 2.23 -2.09
CA ASP A 413 -20.48 2.40 -2.22
C ASP A 413 -20.14 3.66 -3.04
N ARG A 414 -19.92 3.53 -4.35
CA ARG A 414 -19.73 4.68 -5.25
C ARG A 414 -21.07 5.40 -5.37
N ILE A 415 -21.12 6.71 -5.10
CA ILE A 415 -22.36 7.50 -5.11
C ILE A 415 -22.15 8.74 -5.97
N HIS A 416 -23.07 9.01 -6.88
CA HIS A 416 -23.12 10.23 -7.68
C HIS A 416 -24.54 10.78 -7.72
N ALA A 417 -24.68 12.11 -7.75
CA ALA A 417 -25.96 12.75 -7.93
C ALA A 417 -26.03 13.50 -9.26
N SER A 418 -27.22 13.56 -9.84
CA SER A 418 -27.52 14.47 -10.94
C SER A 418 -29.02 14.72 -11.04
N GLY A 419 -29.39 15.99 -11.22
CA GLY A 419 -30.79 16.41 -11.26
C GLY A 419 -31.54 16.01 -9.98
N ASP A 420 -32.59 15.21 -10.14
CA ASP A 420 -33.44 14.70 -9.06
C ASP A 420 -33.04 13.27 -8.63
N ARG A 421 -31.82 12.81 -8.92
CA ARG A 421 -31.43 11.42 -8.71
C ARG A 421 -30.13 11.26 -7.98
N ILE A 422 -30.06 10.17 -7.22
CA ILE A 422 -28.85 9.65 -6.59
C ILE A 422 -28.59 8.28 -7.20
N PHE A 423 -27.48 8.15 -7.90
CA PHE A 423 -26.95 6.92 -8.45
C PHE A 423 -25.96 6.30 -7.47
N TYR A 424 -26.01 5.00 -7.29
CA TYR A 424 -25.06 4.29 -6.45
C TYR A 424 -24.85 2.83 -6.85
N THR A 425 -23.75 2.26 -6.38
CA THR A 425 -23.48 0.82 -6.51
C THR A 425 -23.45 0.12 -5.17
N GLU A 426 -23.52 -1.20 -5.25
CA GLU A 426 -23.28 -2.08 -4.11
C GLU A 426 -21.78 -2.21 -3.80
N TYR A 427 -21.46 -2.29 -2.51
CA TYR A 427 -20.09 -2.45 -2.03
C TYR A 427 -19.50 -3.84 -2.28
N PHE A 428 -20.31 -4.88 -2.10
CA PHE A 428 -19.85 -6.26 -2.26
C PHE A 428 -19.98 -6.72 -3.71
N PRO A 429 -19.01 -7.52 -4.22
CA PRO A 429 -19.15 -8.16 -5.51
C PRO A 429 -20.34 -9.15 -5.55
N PRO A 430 -21.01 -9.31 -6.71
CA PRO A 430 -20.70 -8.65 -7.98
C PRO A 430 -21.28 -7.23 -8.05
N LYS A 431 -20.44 -6.23 -8.35
CA LYS A 431 -20.84 -4.81 -8.51
C LYS A 431 -21.51 -4.53 -9.86
N ASP A 432 -22.30 -5.48 -10.34
CA ASP A 432 -22.89 -5.45 -11.68
C ASP A 432 -24.29 -4.84 -11.69
N ASN A 433 -24.71 -4.19 -10.61
CA ASN A 433 -25.97 -3.46 -10.54
C ASN A 433 -25.71 -1.98 -10.28
N LEU A 434 -26.31 -1.14 -11.12
CA LEU A 434 -26.46 0.28 -10.88
C LEU A 434 -27.83 0.52 -10.26
N TYR A 435 -27.86 1.18 -9.11
CA TYR A 435 -29.08 1.61 -8.45
C TYR A 435 -29.25 3.11 -8.61
N TRP A 436 -30.50 3.59 -8.65
CA TRP A 436 -30.76 5.01 -8.46
C TRP A 436 -32.07 5.28 -7.74
N TYR A 437 -32.02 6.21 -6.81
CA TYR A 437 -33.18 6.81 -6.17
C TYR A 437 -33.59 8.06 -6.94
N SER A 438 -34.89 8.24 -7.20
CA SER A 438 -35.46 9.47 -7.78
C SER A 438 -36.33 10.18 -6.76
N PHE A 439 -36.03 11.44 -6.48
CA PHE A 439 -36.83 12.30 -5.61
C PHE A 439 -38.22 12.56 -6.19
N THR A 440 -38.37 12.60 -7.51
CA THR A 440 -39.67 12.84 -8.17
C THR A 440 -40.67 11.71 -7.90
N ASN A 441 -40.20 10.47 -7.90
CA ASN A 441 -41.06 9.29 -7.81
C ASN A 441 -40.94 8.54 -6.48
N ASP A 442 -40.05 8.98 -5.59
CA ASP A 442 -39.70 8.36 -4.31
C ASP A 442 -39.48 6.84 -4.42
N LYS A 443 -38.69 6.44 -5.43
CA LYS A 443 -38.45 5.04 -5.77
C LYS A 443 -37.00 4.76 -6.09
N ILE A 444 -36.54 3.61 -5.61
CA ILE A 444 -35.28 3.00 -6.01
C ILE A 444 -35.54 2.16 -7.26
N ASN A 445 -34.68 2.37 -8.25
CA ASN A 445 -34.63 1.60 -9.48
C ASN A 445 -33.30 0.87 -9.56
N LYS A 446 -33.28 -0.21 -10.34
CA LYS A 446 -32.13 -1.08 -10.49
C LYS A 446 -31.94 -1.41 -11.96
N LEU A 447 -30.69 -1.37 -12.40
CA LEU A 447 -30.28 -1.74 -13.74
C LEU A 447 -29.07 -2.65 -13.69
N LYS A 448 -29.16 -3.79 -14.38
CA LYS A 448 -28.06 -4.74 -14.52
C LYS A 448 -27.08 -4.21 -15.57
N LEU A 449 -25.82 -4.09 -15.17
CA LEU A 449 -24.71 -3.72 -16.04
C LEU A 449 -24.14 -4.96 -16.74
N PRO A 450 -23.53 -4.80 -17.92
CA PRO A 450 -22.90 -5.92 -18.64
C PRO A 450 -21.67 -6.48 -17.93
N SER A 451 -21.03 -5.69 -17.07
CA SER A 451 -19.86 -6.04 -16.28
C SER A 451 -19.86 -5.22 -14.98
N ALA A 452 -19.05 -5.61 -14.01
CA ALA A 452 -18.98 -4.93 -12.72
C ALA A 452 -18.55 -3.46 -12.89
N LEU A 453 -19.18 -2.56 -12.14
CA LEU A 453 -18.83 -1.14 -12.14
C LEU A 453 -17.53 -0.91 -11.37
N SER A 454 -16.64 -0.14 -11.97
CA SER A 454 -15.41 0.33 -11.33
C SER A 454 -15.53 1.78 -10.84
N SER A 455 -16.05 2.66 -11.72
CA SER A 455 -16.29 4.08 -11.41
C SER A 455 -17.46 4.62 -12.23
N MET A 456 -18.00 5.76 -11.82
CA MET A 456 -19.04 6.46 -12.57
C MET A 456 -18.92 7.98 -12.39
N THR A 457 -19.51 8.73 -13.29
CA THR A 457 -19.59 10.18 -13.21
C THR A 457 -20.83 10.68 -13.95
N THR A 458 -21.37 11.82 -13.53
CA THR A 458 -22.57 12.41 -14.12
C THR A 458 -22.24 13.62 -14.99
N LEU A 459 -23.00 13.80 -16.06
CA LEU A 459 -23.02 15.02 -16.84
C LEU A 459 -24.00 16.04 -16.24
N GLN A 460 -23.82 17.31 -16.63
CA GLN A 460 -24.75 18.39 -16.30
C GLN A 460 -26.15 18.18 -16.88
N ASP A 461 -26.29 17.40 -17.96
CA ASP A 461 -27.57 17.10 -18.59
C ASP A 461 -28.35 15.96 -17.91
N GLY A 462 -27.83 15.43 -16.80
CA GLY A 462 -28.46 14.31 -16.10
C GLY A 462 -28.04 12.93 -16.58
N SER A 463 -27.23 12.83 -17.63
CA SER A 463 -26.72 11.53 -18.09
C SER A 463 -25.58 11.03 -17.21
N LEU A 464 -25.36 9.72 -17.21
CA LEU A 464 -24.37 9.04 -16.37
C LEU A 464 -23.42 8.25 -17.26
N TYR A 465 -22.13 8.37 -17.01
CA TYR A 465 -21.11 7.50 -17.57
C TYR A 465 -20.65 6.52 -16.52
N VAL A 466 -20.59 5.25 -16.89
CA VAL A 466 -20.16 4.14 -16.06
C VAL A 466 -18.94 3.51 -16.70
N LEU A 467 -17.83 3.43 -15.97
CA LEU A 467 -16.66 2.64 -16.33
C LEU A 467 -16.81 1.25 -15.70
N CYS A 468 -16.89 0.23 -16.54
CA CYS A 468 -16.92 -1.17 -16.11
C CYS A 468 -15.51 -1.73 -15.96
N THR A 469 -15.35 -2.79 -15.16
CA THR A 469 -14.08 -3.48 -14.92
C THR A 469 -13.53 -4.19 -16.16
N ASP A 470 -14.36 -4.41 -17.18
CA ASP A 470 -13.92 -4.90 -18.50
C ASP A 470 -13.35 -3.79 -19.40
N GLY A 471 -13.22 -2.56 -18.88
CA GLY A 471 -12.73 -1.39 -19.61
C GLY A 471 -13.78 -0.72 -20.51
N SER A 472 -15.00 -1.25 -20.56
CA SER A 472 -16.08 -0.63 -21.33
C SER A 472 -16.63 0.59 -20.61
N VAL A 473 -16.97 1.63 -21.40
CA VAL A 473 -17.67 2.81 -20.90
C VAL A 473 -19.11 2.77 -21.36
N GLN A 474 -20.04 2.74 -20.41
CA GLN A 474 -21.47 2.72 -20.66
C GLN A 474 -22.03 4.12 -20.43
N HIS A 475 -22.71 4.67 -21.44
CA HIS A 475 -23.53 5.87 -21.27
C HIS A 475 -24.95 5.47 -20.91
N VAL A 476 -25.44 5.91 -19.75
CA VAL A 476 -26.81 5.75 -19.29
C VAL A 476 -27.52 7.09 -19.46
N SER A 477 -28.55 7.11 -20.30
CA SER A 477 -29.35 8.31 -20.54
C SER A 477 -30.03 8.81 -19.27
N SER A 478 -30.37 10.11 -19.23
CA SER A 478 -31.05 10.75 -18.10
C SER A 478 -32.42 10.13 -17.75
N ASN A 479 -33.04 9.35 -18.64
CA ASN A 479 -34.25 8.58 -18.35
C ASN A 479 -34.00 7.16 -17.80
N GLY A 480 -32.74 6.76 -17.62
CA GLY A 480 -32.33 5.47 -17.02
C GLY A 480 -32.51 4.24 -17.92
N ASN A 481 -32.93 4.41 -19.17
CA ASN A 481 -33.48 3.30 -19.98
C ASN A 481 -32.60 2.87 -21.18
N GLN A 482 -31.51 3.56 -21.49
CA GLN A 482 -30.68 3.22 -22.65
C GLN A 482 -29.19 3.22 -22.32
N PHE A 483 -28.54 2.09 -22.66
CA PHE A 483 -27.09 1.99 -22.75
C PHE A 483 -26.62 2.32 -24.15
N LYS A 484 -25.65 3.22 -24.24
CA LYS A 484 -24.77 3.27 -25.40
C LYS A 484 -23.36 2.89 -24.96
N THR A 485 -22.91 1.70 -25.35
CA THR A 485 -21.52 1.29 -25.15
C THR A 485 -20.62 2.18 -26.01
N LEU A 486 -19.78 2.97 -25.37
CA LEU A 486 -18.66 3.62 -26.02
C LEU A 486 -17.49 2.63 -25.98
N LYS A 487 -17.23 1.96 -27.11
CA LYS A 487 -16.05 1.11 -27.23
C LYS A 487 -14.80 1.99 -27.15
N THR A 488 -13.96 1.73 -26.17
CA THR A 488 -12.60 2.26 -26.09
C THR A 488 -11.71 1.38 -26.96
N ASN A 489 -10.89 1.97 -27.83
CA ASN A 489 -9.98 1.24 -28.73
C ASN A 489 -8.72 0.70 -28.02
N GLN A 490 -8.71 0.67 -26.69
CA GLN A 490 -7.54 0.31 -25.89
C GLN A 490 -7.86 -0.88 -25.00
N SER A 491 -7.33 -2.04 -25.40
CA SER A 491 -7.45 -3.33 -24.72
C SER A 491 -6.49 -3.50 -23.52
N GLN A 492 -6.01 -2.40 -22.95
CA GLN A 492 -5.11 -2.42 -21.78
C GLN A 492 -5.53 -1.31 -20.82
N PHE A 493 -6.55 -1.59 -20.01
CA PHE A 493 -6.77 -0.82 -18.79
C PHE A 493 -5.86 -1.43 -17.71
N PHE A 494 -4.96 -0.62 -17.15
CA PHE A 494 -4.21 -0.99 -15.96
C PHE A 494 -5.22 -1.18 -14.81
N ASN A 495 -5.14 -2.31 -14.12
CA ASN A 495 -6.03 -2.65 -13.00
C ASN A 495 -6.02 -1.62 -11.86
N ASP A 496 -5.01 -0.74 -11.82
CA ASP A 496 -4.73 0.12 -10.67
C ASP A 496 -5.18 1.59 -10.84
N CYS A 497 -5.74 1.99 -11.98
CA CYS A 497 -6.18 3.38 -12.25
C CYS A 497 -7.58 3.46 -12.87
N CYS A 498 -8.59 3.02 -12.13
CA CYS A 498 -9.96 2.87 -12.64
C CYS A 498 -10.91 4.01 -12.21
N TRP A 499 -10.67 5.25 -12.66
CA TRP A 499 -11.62 6.35 -12.45
C TRP A 499 -11.93 7.10 -13.75
N ILE A 500 -13.12 7.72 -13.79
CA ILE A 500 -13.65 8.48 -14.92
C ILE A 500 -14.27 9.78 -14.40
N GLN A 501 -13.95 10.91 -15.02
CA GLN A 501 -14.57 12.19 -14.70
C GLN A 501 -14.89 12.98 -15.98
N TYR A 502 -16.00 13.72 -15.96
CA TYR A 502 -16.36 14.59 -17.09
C TYR A 502 -15.88 16.02 -16.85
N ASN A 503 -15.11 16.54 -17.80
CA ASN A 503 -14.72 17.94 -17.81
C ASN A 503 -15.73 18.74 -18.65
N SER A 504 -16.60 19.50 -17.99
CA SER A 504 -17.63 20.33 -18.63
C SER A 504 -17.05 21.45 -19.50
N LYS A 505 -15.92 22.04 -19.09
CA LYS A 505 -15.23 23.09 -19.86
C LYS A 505 -14.65 22.57 -21.17
N GLN A 506 -14.00 21.41 -21.12
CA GLN A 506 -13.38 20.79 -22.30
C GLN A 506 -14.35 19.89 -23.08
N ARG A 507 -15.55 19.65 -22.55
CA ARG A 507 -16.56 18.71 -23.07
C ARG A 507 -15.97 17.33 -23.36
N LYS A 508 -15.09 16.86 -22.49
CA LYS A 508 -14.34 15.60 -22.67
C LYS A 508 -14.45 14.73 -21.42
N ILE A 509 -14.54 13.43 -21.64
CA ILE A 509 -14.34 12.41 -20.61
C ILE A 509 -12.83 12.29 -20.37
N ILE A 510 -12.43 12.39 -19.11
CA ILE A 510 -11.06 12.15 -18.68
C ILE A 510 -11.03 10.87 -17.87
N THR A 511 -10.15 9.95 -18.23
CA THR A 511 -9.94 8.69 -17.50
C THR A 511 -8.66 8.75 -16.67
N GLY A 512 -8.55 7.90 -15.65
CA GLY A 512 -7.32 7.75 -14.88
C GLY A 512 -6.09 7.50 -15.74
N ASN A 513 -6.24 6.74 -16.83
CA ASN A 513 -5.16 6.50 -17.80
C ASN A 513 -4.70 7.78 -18.53
N ASP A 514 -5.60 8.72 -18.86
CA ASP A 514 -5.25 9.96 -19.56
C ASP A 514 -4.36 10.89 -18.71
N ILE A 515 -4.56 10.88 -17.39
CA ILE A 515 -3.90 11.78 -16.43
C ILE A 515 -2.69 11.12 -15.80
N CYS A 516 -2.76 9.84 -15.44
CA CYS A 516 -1.60 9.10 -14.94
C CYS A 516 -0.47 9.16 -15.97
N VAL A 517 -0.72 8.97 -17.26
CA VAL A 517 0.33 9.08 -18.29
C VAL A 517 1.02 10.45 -18.30
N LYS A 518 0.35 11.55 -17.91
CA LYS A 518 0.93 12.92 -17.96
C LYS A 518 1.51 13.45 -16.65
N ILE A 519 0.93 13.12 -15.49
CA ILE A 519 1.58 13.38 -14.17
C ILE A 519 2.99 12.76 -14.17
N LEU A 520 3.12 11.59 -14.80
CA LEU A 520 4.37 10.84 -14.98
C LEU A 520 5.41 11.48 -15.92
N HIS A 521 5.10 12.62 -16.55
CA HIS A 521 6.03 13.35 -17.42
C HIS A 521 6.61 14.63 -16.76
N GLU A 522 6.06 15.10 -15.64
CA GLU A 522 6.44 16.38 -15.02
C GLU A 522 7.00 16.26 -13.58
N VAL A 523 6.92 15.08 -12.97
CA VAL A 523 7.72 14.68 -11.79
C VAL A 523 8.97 13.98 -12.29
#